data_AF-A0A964A567-F1
#
_entry.id   AF-A0A964A567-F1
#
_cell.length_a   1.000
_cell.length_b   1.000
_cell.length_c   1.000
_cell.angle_alpha   90.00
_cell.angle_beta   90.00
_cell.angle_gamma   90.00
#
_symmetry.space_group_name_H-M   'P 1'
#
loop_
_entity.id
_entity.type
_entity.pdbx_description
1 polymer ?
#
loop_
_entity_poly.entity_id
_entity_poly.type
_entity_poly.pdbx_seq_one_letter_code
_entity_poly.pdbx_strand_id
1 'polypeptide(L)'
;MQTKGVHLLNIGLIAVSLILACLLPFELFLIAFAILGPLHYLTEISWLEQRQYFVGDKRWFWLFAVLALAFALPYLLQLPFLSDLQEHVAALFTWINAAILIAFVTAGGLVFTKKPYQLWITIGMAVILAVLLRSSLTYNIWMGLFLPSVVHVYVFTGLFMLFGVLKDKSQTGMISILCLAAVPLVISFIPVRSDWYHFSDLTKQAFLDTRFHILGATLGKWIGTSNGKGFFFYEVADLKVQIFIAFAYLYHYLNWFSKTTVIGWHKGLTKKRSLIILMIWLTCIALFAWNYRIGILSVTFLSTLHIFVEFPLNMVSIRSIAQVIGHRVQTQTQP
;
A
#
# COMPACT_ATOMS: atom_id res chain seq x y z
N MET A 1 -8.50 27.22 -6.34
CA MET A 1 -9.40 26.13 -6.77
C MET A 1 -9.84 25.37 -5.54
N GLN A 2 -11.13 25.51 -5.24
CA GLN A 2 -11.78 25.10 -3.98
C GLN A 2 -11.81 23.56 -3.87
N THR A 3 -11.75 23.03 -2.66
CA THR A 3 -11.81 21.58 -2.29
C THR A 3 -12.80 20.75 -3.12
N LYS A 4 -13.91 21.34 -3.56
CA LYS A 4 -14.87 20.76 -4.52
C LYS A 4 -14.22 20.17 -5.79
N GLY A 5 -13.27 20.87 -6.41
CA GLY A 5 -12.60 20.41 -7.63
C GLY A 5 -11.77 19.13 -7.43
N VAL A 6 -11.18 18.96 -6.24
CA VAL A 6 -10.37 17.78 -5.90
C VAL A 6 -11.26 16.57 -5.61
N HIS A 7 -12.44 16.76 -5.02
CA HIS A 7 -13.39 15.66 -4.82
C HIS A 7 -13.97 15.16 -6.14
N LEU A 8 -14.31 16.07 -7.06
CA LEU A 8 -14.77 15.69 -8.40
C LEU A 8 -13.67 14.98 -9.18
N LEU A 9 -12.43 15.47 -9.08
CA LEU A 9 -11.26 14.79 -9.64
C LEU A 9 -11.12 13.37 -9.09
N ASN A 10 -11.26 13.17 -7.77
CA ASN A 10 -11.20 11.83 -7.18
C ASN A 10 -12.29 10.89 -7.73
N ILE A 11 -13.53 11.36 -7.88
CA ILE A 11 -14.60 10.57 -8.51
C ILE A 11 -14.20 10.16 -9.93
N GLY A 12 -13.70 11.11 -10.72
CA GLY A 12 -13.21 10.84 -12.08
C GLY A 12 -12.05 9.84 -12.09
N LEU A 13 -11.08 9.99 -11.18
CA LEU A 13 -9.94 9.07 -11.06
C LEU A 13 -10.37 7.67 -10.64
N ILE A 14 -11.36 7.52 -9.74
CA ILE A 14 -11.93 6.21 -9.39
C ILE A 14 -12.51 5.54 -10.63
N ALA A 15 -13.34 6.27 -11.39
CA ALA A 15 -13.98 5.74 -12.59
C ALA A 15 -12.95 5.35 -13.66
N VAL A 16 -11.99 6.24 -13.96
CA VAL A 16 -10.92 5.98 -14.94
C VAL A 16 -10.06 4.80 -14.51
N SER A 17 -9.66 4.72 -13.24
CA SER A 17 -8.88 3.59 -12.74
C SER A 17 -9.63 2.27 -12.87
N LEU A 18 -10.95 2.26 -12.62
CA LEU A 18 -11.76 1.06 -12.75
C LEU A 18 -11.90 0.63 -14.21
N ILE A 19 -12.17 1.57 -15.11
CA ILE A 19 -12.26 1.30 -16.56
C ILE A 19 -10.94 0.71 -17.06
N LEU A 20 -9.81 1.36 -16.75
CA LEU A 20 -8.50 0.86 -17.16
C LEU A 20 -8.21 -0.53 -16.57
N ALA A 21 -8.57 -0.76 -15.30
CA ALA A 21 -8.36 -2.05 -14.65
C ALA A 21 -9.20 -3.17 -15.30
N CYS A 22 -10.42 -2.87 -15.76
CA CYS A 22 -11.23 -3.82 -16.52
C CYS A 22 -10.63 -4.13 -17.90
N LEU A 23 -9.99 -3.15 -18.55
CA LEU A 23 -9.40 -3.33 -19.89
C LEU A 23 -8.07 -4.09 -19.84
N LEU A 24 -7.21 -3.79 -18.86
CA LEU A 24 -5.82 -4.25 -18.83
C LEU A 24 -5.41 -4.72 -17.41
N PRO A 25 -6.07 -5.73 -16.82
CA PRO A 25 -5.93 -6.04 -15.39
C PRO A 25 -4.50 -6.40 -14.95
N PHE A 26 -3.72 -7.07 -15.79
CA PHE A 26 -2.35 -7.46 -15.45
C PHE A 26 -1.35 -6.38 -15.83
N GLU A 27 -1.40 -5.91 -17.08
CA GLU A 27 -0.50 -4.90 -17.63
C GLU A 27 -0.60 -3.60 -16.84
N LEU A 28 -1.82 -3.16 -16.49
CA LEU A 28 -2.02 -1.94 -15.72
C LEU A 28 -1.40 -2.03 -14.33
N PHE A 29 -1.56 -3.18 -13.66
CA PHE A 29 -0.95 -3.39 -12.36
C PHE A 29 0.58 -3.34 -12.46
N LEU A 30 1.18 -4.03 -13.43
CA LEU A 30 2.63 -4.02 -13.64
C LEU A 30 3.16 -2.61 -13.97
N ILE A 31 2.48 -1.88 -14.86
CA ILE A 31 2.86 -0.52 -15.25
C ILE A 31 2.71 0.46 -14.08
N ALA A 32 1.59 0.42 -13.37
CA ALA A 32 1.35 1.27 -12.21
C ALA A 32 2.39 1.00 -11.13
N PHE A 33 2.68 -0.27 -10.84
CA PHE A 33 3.69 -0.65 -9.86
C PHE A 33 5.10 -0.18 -10.27
N ALA A 34 5.52 -0.43 -11.51
CA ALA A 34 6.87 -0.15 -11.97
C ALA A 34 7.16 1.35 -12.17
N ILE A 35 6.18 2.12 -12.67
CA ILE A 35 6.35 3.53 -13.03
C ILE A 35 5.85 4.45 -11.93
N LEU A 36 4.58 4.30 -11.52
CA LEU A 36 3.96 5.22 -10.56
C LEU A 36 4.39 4.92 -9.12
N GLY A 37 4.60 3.65 -8.78
CA GLY A 37 5.04 3.21 -7.45
C GLY A 37 6.29 3.94 -6.95
N PRO A 38 7.47 3.79 -7.59
CA PRO A 38 8.70 4.43 -7.12
C PRO A 38 8.58 5.96 -7.02
N LEU A 39 7.88 6.60 -7.96
CA LEU A 39 7.67 8.05 -7.92
C LEU A 39 6.78 8.45 -6.73
N HIS A 40 5.72 7.68 -6.47
CA HIS A 40 4.86 7.87 -5.30
C HIS A 40 5.66 7.70 -4.01
N TYR A 41 6.42 6.60 -3.85
CA TYR A 41 7.21 6.33 -2.65
C TYR A 41 8.18 7.49 -2.34
N LEU A 42 8.93 7.96 -3.35
CA LEU A 42 9.91 9.02 -3.19
C LEU A 42 9.28 10.37 -2.84
N THR A 43 8.19 10.73 -3.52
CA THR A 43 7.51 12.01 -3.28
C THR A 43 6.77 12.02 -1.94
N GLU A 44 6.19 10.89 -1.54
CA GLU A 44 5.53 10.74 -0.25
C GLU A 44 6.50 10.73 0.92
N ILE A 45 7.59 9.95 0.85
CA ILE A 45 8.64 9.97 1.89
C ILE A 45 9.17 11.40 2.07
N SER A 46 9.42 12.12 0.97
CA SER A 46 9.88 13.51 1.03
C SER A 46 8.86 14.45 1.68
N TRP A 47 7.56 14.21 1.48
CA TRP A 47 6.50 14.98 2.11
C TRP A 47 6.33 14.62 3.60
N LEU A 48 6.40 13.34 3.95
CA LEU A 48 6.32 12.86 5.33
C LEU A 48 7.46 13.42 6.18
N GLU A 49 8.68 13.52 5.63
CA GLU A 49 9.83 14.14 6.30
C GLU A 49 9.51 15.57 6.76
N GLN A 50 8.87 16.37 5.89
CA GLN A 50 8.48 17.75 6.19
C GLN A 50 7.42 17.83 7.31
N ARG A 51 6.72 16.73 7.57
CA ARG A 51 5.74 16.59 8.66
C ARG A 51 6.27 15.79 9.84
N GLN A 52 7.59 15.59 9.92
CA GLN A 52 8.25 14.80 10.96
C GLN A 52 7.63 13.41 11.11
N TYR A 53 7.18 12.82 9.99
CA TYR A 53 6.52 11.51 9.93
C TYR A 53 5.33 11.37 10.88
N PHE A 54 4.67 12.47 11.24
CA PHE A 54 3.54 12.49 12.19
C PHE A 54 3.84 11.92 13.58
N VAL A 55 5.12 11.96 13.99
CA VAL A 55 5.60 11.53 15.32
C VAL A 55 6.24 12.68 16.07
N GLY A 56 6.38 12.54 17.40
CA GLY A 56 6.96 13.59 18.24
C GLY A 56 8.46 13.83 18.02
N ASP A 57 9.20 12.84 17.53
CA ASP A 57 10.64 12.93 17.23
C ASP A 57 10.95 12.27 15.88
N LYS A 58 11.53 13.03 14.94
CA LYS A 58 11.89 12.52 13.60
C LYS A 58 12.86 11.34 13.63
N ARG A 59 13.60 11.12 14.73
CA ARG A 59 14.56 10.02 14.86
C ARG A 59 13.89 8.64 14.78
N TRP A 60 12.58 8.53 15.05
CA TRP A 60 11.83 7.30 14.83
C TRP A 60 11.88 6.81 13.37
N PHE A 61 12.17 7.69 12.41
CA PHE A 61 12.48 7.31 11.03
C PHE A 61 13.53 6.21 10.95
N TRP A 62 14.60 6.28 11.75
CA TRP A 62 15.69 5.30 11.69
C TRP A 62 15.26 3.92 12.12
N LEU A 63 14.36 3.81 13.11
CA LEU A 63 13.77 2.53 13.48
C LEU A 63 12.98 1.96 12.30
N PHE A 64 12.10 2.75 11.69
CA PHE A 64 11.32 2.31 10.53
C PHE A 64 12.22 1.94 9.34
N ALA A 65 13.32 2.66 9.11
CA ALA A 65 14.28 2.35 8.06
C ALA A 65 15.02 1.04 8.32
N VAL A 66 15.45 0.78 9.56
CA VAL A 66 16.08 -0.50 9.93
C VAL A 66 15.10 -1.66 9.79
N LEU A 67 13.84 -1.49 10.22
CA LEU A 67 12.81 -2.51 10.05
C LEU A 67 12.48 -2.73 8.57
N ALA A 68 12.41 -1.67 7.75
CA ALA A 68 12.19 -1.78 6.32
C ALA A 68 13.36 -2.50 5.62
N LEU A 69 14.60 -2.25 6.05
CA LEU A 69 15.77 -2.98 5.57
C LEU A 69 15.74 -4.44 5.99
N ALA A 70 15.39 -4.74 7.25
CA ALA A 70 15.24 -6.11 7.73
C ALA A 70 14.17 -6.89 6.94
N PHE A 71 13.07 -6.22 6.57
CA PHE A 71 12.08 -6.77 5.66
C PHE A 71 12.63 -6.96 4.25
N ALA A 72 13.31 -5.97 3.67
CA ALA A 72 13.77 -6.03 2.29
C ALA A 72 14.97 -6.97 2.07
N LEU A 73 15.78 -7.22 3.11
CA LEU A 73 17.05 -7.94 3.00
C LEU A 73 16.92 -9.34 2.36
N PRO A 74 15.96 -10.22 2.73
CA PRO A 74 15.82 -11.53 2.10
C PRO A 74 15.47 -11.46 0.61
N TYR A 75 14.81 -10.39 0.18
CA TYR A 75 14.52 -10.14 -1.24
C TYR A 75 15.77 -9.61 -1.96
N LEU A 76 16.49 -8.67 -1.36
CA LEU A 76 17.71 -8.12 -1.93
C LEU A 76 18.80 -9.19 -2.13
N LEU A 77 18.93 -10.13 -1.18
CA LEU A 77 19.85 -11.25 -1.29
C LEU A 77 19.51 -12.25 -2.42
N GLN A 78 18.29 -12.19 -2.99
CA GLN A 78 17.95 -12.98 -4.18
C GLN A 78 18.39 -12.34 -5.49
N LEU A 79 19.04 -11.16 -5.46
CA LEU A 79 19.59 -10.57 -6.67
C LEU A 79 20.66 -11.51 -7.28
N PRO A 80 20.73 -11.62 -8.62
CA PRO A 80 21.60 -12.61 -9.27
C PRO A 80 23.08 -12.50 -8.90
N PHE A 81 23.57 -11.29 -8.63
CA PHE A 81 24.96 -11.03 -8.25
C PHE A 81 25.29 -11.34 -6.78
N LEU A 82 24.30 -11.74 -5.98
CA LEU A 82 24.46 -12.18 -4.57
C LEU A 82 24.17 -13.68 -4.42
N SER A 83 24.28 -14.47 -5.50
CA SER A 83 24.00 -15.91 -5.51
C SER A 83 24.64 -16.67 -4.36
N ASP A 84 25.87 -16.31 -4.01
CA ASP A 84 26.67 -17.00 -2.99
C ASP A 84 26.11 -16.81 -1.57
N LEU A 85 25.26 -15.80 -1.35
CA LEU A 85 24.63 -15.52 -0.06
C LEU A 85 23.23 -16.16 0.07
N GLN A 86 22.74 -16.84 -0.96
CA GLN A 86 21.35 -17.33 -1.02
C GLN A 86 21.06 -18.51 -0.09
N GLU A 87 22.08 -19.27 0.32
CA GLU A 87 21.93 -20.45 1.19
C GLU A 87 21.24 -20.13 2.53
N HIS A 88 21.44 -18.92 3.05
CA HIS A 88 20.90 -18.49 4.35
C HIS A 88 19.57 -17.72 4.24
N VAL A 89 19.06 -17.46 3.04
CA VAL A 89 17.91 -16.59 2.81
C VAL A 89 16.60 -17.19 3.31
N ALA A 90 16.45 -18.52 3.22
CA ALA A 90 15.21 -19.21 3.61
C ALA A 90 14.88 -18.99 5.10
N ALA A 91 15.89 -19.00 5.98
CA ALA A 91 15.70 -18.76 7.40
C ALA A 91 15.18 -17.33 7.67
N LEU A 92 15.67 -16.33 6.92
CA LEU A 92 15.25 -14.94 7.11
C LEU A 92 13.79 -14.70 6.71
N PHE A 93 13.28 -15.42 5.71
CA PHE A 93 11.87 -15.33 5.30
C PHE A 93 10.89 -15.74 6.40
N THR A 94 11.31 -16.56 7.37
CA THR A 94 10.45 -16.94 8.50
C THR A 94 10.20 -15.78 9.47
N TRP A 95 11.07 -14.77 9.47
CA TRP A 95 11.02 -13.64 10.41
C TRP A 95 10.59 -12.33 9.77
N ILE A 96 10.48 -12.29 8.44
CA ILE A 96 10.27 -11.06 7.67
C ILE A 96 9.02 -10.28 8.12
N ASN A 97 7.94 -10.98 8.47
CA ASN A 97 6.67 -10.38 8.89
C ASN A 97 6.76 -9.73 10.28
N ALA A 98 7.74 -10.11 11.11
CA ALA A 98 7.99 -9.47 12.40
C ALA A 98 8.28 -7.98 12.23
N ALA A 99 9.04 -7.61 11.18
CA ALA A 99 9.38 -6.22 10.90
C ALA A 99 8.12 -5.37 10.65
N ILE A 100 7.16 -5.91 9.88
CA ILE A 100 5.87 -5.25 9.61
C ILE A 100 5.07 -5.10 10.90
N LEU A 101 4.91 -6.17 11.69
CA LEU A 101 4.14 -6.13 12.94
C LEU A 101 4.73 -5.10 13.91
N ILE A 102 6.04 -5.14 14.12
CA ILE A 102 6.73 -4.22 15.02
C ILE A 102 6.59 -2.78 14.52
N ALA A 103 6.77 -2.52 13.22
CA ALA A 103 6.60 -1.18 12.65
C ALA A 103 5.16 -0.66 12.85
N PHE A 104 4.16 -1.48 12.52
CA PHE A 104 2.75 -1.12 12.62
C PHE A 104 2.32 -0.85 14.07
N VAL A 105 2.69 -1.73 15.00
CA VAL A 105 2.36 -1.58 16.42
C VAL A 105 3.13 -0.41 17.05
N THR A 106 4.39 -0.18 16.65
CA THR A 106 5.17 0.98 17.10
C THR A 106 4.52 2.29 16.65
N ALA A 107 4.10 2.38 15.39
CA ALA A 107 3.38 3.55 14.88
C ALA A 107 2.08 3.81 15.67
N GLY A 108 1.32 2.77 15.99
CA GLY A 108 0.15 2.86 16.86
C GLY A 108 0.53 3.35 18.27
N GLY A 109 1.55 2.75 18.88
CA GLY A 109 2.07 3.15 20.18
C GLY A 109 2.44 4.63 20.24
N LEU A 110 3.14 5.14 19.22
CA LEU A 110 3.55 6.54 19.12
C LEU A 110 2.37 7.52 19.05
N VAL A 111 1.23 7.08 18.52
CA VAL A 111 0.04 7.92 18.36
C VAL A 111 -0.93 7.81 19.53
N PHE A 112 -1.07 6.62 20.14
CA PHE A 112 -2.10 6.33 21.14
C PHE A 112 -1.60 6.33 22.59
N THR A 113 -0.30 6.14 22.82
CA THR A 113 0.24 6.14 24.19
C THR A 113 0.56 7.56 24.66
N LYS A 114 0.40 7.79 25.97
CA LYS A 114 0.68 9.11 26.59
C LYS A 114 2.01 9.14 27.33
N LYS A 115 2.45 7.98 27.84
CA LYS A 115 3.66 7.86 28.67
C LYS A 115 4.68 6.95 27.97
N PRO A 116 5.99 7.26 28.04
CA PRO A 116 7.01 6.52 27.31
C PRO A 116 7.12 5.04 27.70
N TYR A 117 6.84 4.69 28.96
CA TYR A 117 6.85 3.27 29.36
C TYR A 117 5.75 2.45 28.68
N GLN A 118 4.59 3.07 28.37
CA GLN A 118 3.50 2.38 27.67
C GLN A 118 3.93 2.03 26.25
N LEU A 119 4.63 2.95 25.57
CA LEU A 119 5.21 2.70 24.25
C LEU A 119 6.16 1.51 24.27
N TRP A 120 7.10 1.47 25.23
CA TRP A 120 8.07 0.37 25.33
C TRP A 120 7.41 -0.97 25.66
N ILE A 121 6.38 -0.99 26.51
CA ILE A 121 5.57 -2.19 26.75
C ILE A 121 4.88 -2.64 25.46
N THR A 122 4.27 -1.71 24.71
CA THR A 122 3.61 -2.01 23.43
C THR A 122 4.58 -2.59 22.40
N ILE A 123 5.81 -2.04 22.29
CA ILE A 123 6.86 -2.56 21.41
C ILE A 123 7.31 -3.96 21.88
N GLY A 124 7.54 -4.15 23.19
CA GLY A 124 7.92 -5.44 23.75
C GLY A 124 6.87 -6.53 23.47
N MET A 125 5.59 -6.19 23.63
CA MET A 125 4.48 -7.09 23.27
C MET A 125 4.45 -7.40 21.78
N ALA A 126 4.74 -6.44 20.91
CA ALA A 126 4.81 -6.67 19.46
C ALA A 126 5.91 -7.69 19.10
N VAL A 127 7.09 -7.58 19.73
CA VAL A 127 8.20 -8.53 19.54
C VAL A 127 7.81 -9.93 20.01
N ILE A 128 7.22 -10.05 21.20
CA ILE A 128 6.76 -11.35 21.73
C ILE A 128 5.73 -11.97 20.79
N LEU A 129 4.73 -11.20 20.36
CA LEU A 129 3.70 -11.67 19.43
C LEU A 129 4.30 -12.09 18.09
N ALA A 130 5.28 -11.35 17.54
CA ALA A 130 5.95 -11.72 16.31
C ALA A 130 6.63 -13.10 16.41
N VAL A 131 7.29 -13.38 17.55
CA VAL A 131 7.94 -14.67 17.81
C VAL A 131 6.93 -15.79 17.94
N LEU A 132 5.84 -15.58 18.69
CA LEU A 132 4.80 -16.59 18.93
C LEU A 132 4.01 -16.91 17.67
N LEU A 133 3.76 -15.91 16.82
CA LEU A 133 2.92 -16.04 15.63
C LEU A 133 3.69 -16.38 14.34
N ARG A 134 5.03 -16.48 14.37
CA ARG A 134 5.86 -16.67 13.17
C ARG A 134 5.41 -17.82 12.25
N SER A 135 4.92 -18.91 12.82
CA SER A 135 4.46 -20.09 12.08
C SER A 135 2.96 -20.08 11.76
N SER A 136 2.22 -19.05 12.20
CA SER A 136 0.78 -18.95 11.99
C SER A 136 0.47 -18.50 10.56
N LEU A 137 -0.30 -19.31 9.83
CA LEU A 137 -0.76 -18.98 8.48
C LEU A 137 -1.57 -17.67 8.46
N THR A 138 -2.49 -17.50 9.42
CA THR A 138 -3.35 -16.32 9.51
C THR A 138 -2.52 -15.06 9.72
N TYR A 139 -1.52 -15.12 10.60
CA TYR A 139 -0.59 -14.00 10.81
C TYR A 139 0.17 -13.66 9.54
N ASN A 140 0.74 -14.66 8.86
CA ASN A 140 1.52 -14.45 7.65
C ASN A 140 0.67 -13.87 6.50
N ILE A 141 -0.60 -14.26 6.38
CA ILE A 141 -1.51 -13.69 5.37
C ILE A 141 -1.87 -12.24 5.72
N TRP A 142 -2.38 -11.98 6.93
CA TRP A 142 -2.88 -10.65 7.26
C TRP A 142 -1.77 -9.61 7.44
N MET A 143 -0.72 -9.97 8.17
CA MET A 143 0.38 -9.06 8.45
C MET A 143 1.39 -9.01 7.31
N GLY A 144 1.74 -10.17 6.73
CA GLY A 144 2.79 -10.28 5.72
C GLY A 144 2.33 -9.96 4.31
N LEU A 145 1.10 -10.33 3.95
CA LEU A 145 0.58 -10.16 2.59
C LEU A 145 -0.41 -9.00 2.49
N PHE A 146 -1.51 -9.03 3.22
CA PHE A 146 -2.60 -8.05 3.05
C PHE A 146 -2.26 -6.66 3.60
N LEU A 147 -1.60 -6.56 4.75
CA LEU A 147 -1.27 -5.26 5.35
C LEU A 147 -0.47 -4.35 4.39
N PRO A 148 0.69 -4.78 3.84
CA PRO A 148 1.46 -3.95 2.91
C PRO A 148 0.88 -3.87 1.49
N SER A 149 -0.12 -4.69 1.14
CA SER A 149 -0.77 -4.67 -0.17
C SER A 149 -2.16 -4.04 -0.08
N VAL A 150 -3.21 -4.86 -0.06
CA VAL A 150 -4.63 -4.44 -0.14
C VAL A 150 -5.01 -3.48 0.98
N VAL A 151 -4.60 -3.74 2.23
CA VAL A 151 -4.97 -2.86 3.34
C VAL A 151 -4.33 -1.50 3.18
N HIS A 152 -3.03 -1.43 2.90
CA HIS A 152 -2.36 -0.15 2.68
C HIS A 152 -2.90 0.58 1.43
N VAL A 153 -2.91 -0.06 0.26
CA VAL A 153 -3.27 0.63 -0.99
C VAL A 153 -4.77 0.94 -1.12
N TYR A 154 -5.66 0.17 -0.50
CA TYR A 154 -7.11 0.38 -0.62
C TYR A 154 -7.75 0.87 0.67
N VAL A 155 -7.55 0.18 1.80
CA VAL A 155 -8.21 0.51 3.07
C VAL A 155 -7.65 1.79 3.67
N PHE A 156 -6.33 1.95 3.79
CA PHE A 156 -5.72 3.17 4.32
C PHE A 156 -5.93 4.36 3.38
N THR A 157 -5.90 4.17 2.06
CA THR A 157 -6.34 5.20 1.10
C THR A 157 -7.75 5.68 1.40
N GLY A 158 -8.70 4.76 1.59
CA GLY A 158 -10.09 5.10 1.94
C GLY A 158 -10.21 5.82 3.28
N LEU A 159 -9.51 5.36 4.32
CA LEU A 159 -9.48 6.02 5.63
C LEU A 159 -8.89 7.42 5.54
N PHE A 160 -7.79 7.60 4.82
CA PHE A 160 -7.15 8.90 4.66
C PHE A 160 -8.03 9.87 3.87
N MET A 161 -8.72 9.39 2.82
CA MET A 161 -9.74 10.19 2.14
C MET A 161 -10.89 10.56 3.07
N LEU A 162 -11.41 9.61 3.86
CA LEU A 162 -12.51 9.85 4.80
C LEU A 162 -12.12 10.88 5.85
N PHE A 163 -10.90 10.79 6.40
CA PHE A 163 -10.35 11.77 7.32
C PHE A 163 -10.37 13.19 6.72
N GLY A 164 -9.91 13.35 5.47
CA GLY A 164 -9.98 14.63 4.76
C GLY A 164 -11.41 15.15 4.59
N VAL A 165 -12.34 14.28 4.17
CA VAL A 165 -13.75 14.64 3.95
C VAL A 165 -14.45 15.04 5.26
N LEU A 166 -14.17 14.36 6.37
CA LEU A 166 -14.76 14.68 7.67
C LEU A 166 -14.29 16.04 8.18
N LYS A 167 -13.04 16.42 7.89
CA LYS A 167 -12.49 17.73 8.23
C LYS A 167 -13.10 18.84 7.38
N ASP A 168 -13.27 18.61 6.08
CA ASP A 168 -13.79 19.60 5.13
C ASP A 168 -15.34 19.67 5.09
N LYS A 169 -16.03 18.71 5.74
CA LYS A 169 -17.50 18.56 5.76
C LYS A 169 -18.13 18.56 4.35
N SER A 170 -17.45 17.97 3.37
CA SER A 170 -17.80 18.03 1.95
C SER A 170 -18.74 16.89 1.52
N GLN A 171 -19.91 17.23 0.97
CA GLN A 171 -20.85 16.23 0.41
C GLN A 171 -20.26 15.51 -0.82
N THR A 172 -19.66 16.25 -1.76
CA THR A 172 -18.97 15.67 -2.92
C THR A 172 -17.81 14.78 -2.48
N GLY A 173 -17.14 15.15 -1.39
CA GLY A 173 -16.14 14.31 -0.76
C GLY A 173 -16.69 12.98 -0.30
N MET A 174 -17.85 12.98 0.38
CA MET A 174 -18.50 11.74 0.83
C MET A 174 -18.89 10.84 -0.35
N ILE A 175 -19.40 11.43 -1.45
CA ILE A 175 -19.69 10.68 -2.68
C ILE A 175 -18.43 9.97 -3.19
N SER A 176 -17.27 10.63 -3.19
CA SER A 176 -16.01 9.97 -3.61
C SER A 176 -15.62 8.77 -2.73
N ILE A 177 -15.90 8.81 -1.42
CA ILE A 177 -15.69 7.67 -0.52
C ILE A 177 -16.64 6.53 -0.85
N LEU A 178 -17.91 6.84 -1.07
CA LEU A 178 -18.92 5.84 -1.43
C LEU A 178 -18.62 5.19 -2.78
N CYS A 179 -18.19 5.98 -3.77
CA CYS A 179 -17.72 5.46 -5.06
C CYS A 179 -16.55 4.49 -4.87
N LEU A 180 -15.54 4.87 -4.08
CA LEU A 180 -14.40 3.99 -3.79
C LEU A 180 -14.87 2.68 -3.14
N ALA A 181 -15.65 2.77 -2.06
CA ALA A 181 -16.16 1.62 -1.32
C ALA A 181 -17.04 0.68 -2.15
N ALA A 182 -17.75 1.20 -3.16
CA ALA A 182 -18.61 0.43 -4.05
C ALA A 182 -17.84 -0.35 -5.12
N VAL A 183 -16.56 -0.04 -5.39
CA VAL A 183 -15.82 -0.66 -6.51
C VAL A 183 -15.78 -2.20 -6.45
N PRO A 184 -15.48 -2.86 -5.31
CA PRO A 184 -15.50 -4.33 -5.24
C PRO A 184 -16.88 -4.92 -5.61
N LEU A 185 -17.95 -4.25 -5.19
CA LEU A 185 -19.33 -4.64 -5.51
C LEU A 185 -19.58 -4.49 -7.02
N VAL A 186 -19.19 -3.35 -7.61
CA VAL A 186 -19.32 -3.11 -9.04
C VAL A 186 -18.57 -4.19 -9.84
N ILE A 187 -17.31 -4.50 -9.49
CA ILE A 187 -16.52 -5.55 -10.14
C ILE A 187 -17.20 -6.92 -10.04
N SER A 188 -17.84 -7.22 -8.90
CA SER A 188 -18.54 -8.49 -8.72
C SER A 188 -19.69 -8.69 -9.72
N PHE A 189 -20.37 -7.61 -10.12
CA PHE A 189 -21.50 -7.64 -11.06
C PHE A 189 -21.13 -7.35 -12.52
N ILE A 190 -19.94 -6.82 -12.80
CA ILE A 190 -19.51 -6.62 -14.19
C ILE A 190 -19.42 -7.98 -14.92
N PRO A 191 -19.99 -8.10 -16.13
CA PRO A 191 -19.81 -9.27 -16.97
C PRO A 191 -18.37 -9.28 -17.50
N VAL A 192 -17.55 -10.16 -16.94
CA VAL A 192 -16.17 -10.39 -17.39
C VAL A 192 -16.18 -11.67 -18.22
N ARG A 193 -15.70 -11.58 -19.46
CA ARG A 193 -15.55 -12.74 -20.33
C ARG A 193 -14.07 -12.97 -20.63
N SER A 194 -13.62 -14.21 -20.49
CA SER A 194 -12.22 -14.59 -20.65
C SER A 194 -11.72 -14.46 -22.09
N ASP A 195 -12.61 -14.60 -23.07
CA ASP A 195 -12.29 -14.49 -24.51
C ASP A 195 -11.95 -13.06 -24.96
N TRP A 196 -12.24 -12.04 -24.15
CA TRP A 196 -11.85 -10.66 -24.44
C TRP A 196 -10.39 -10.35 -24.11
N TYR A 197 -9.71 -11.25 -23.39
CA TYR A 197 -8.36 -11.03 -22.91
C TYR A 197 -7.36 -11.90 -23.65
N HIS A 198 -6.23 -11.30 -24.01
CA HIS A 198 -5.08 -11.99 -24.56
C HIS A 198 -3.81 -11.44 -23.91
N PHE A 199 -3.37 -12.09 -22.83
CA PHE A 199 -2.17 -11.66 -22.11
C PHE A 199 -0.92 -12.20 -22.79
N SER A 200 0.04 -11.30 -23.03
CA SER A 200 1.35 -11.67 -23.58
C SER A 200 2.09 -12.62 -22.63
N ASP A 201 2.99 -13.44 -23.16
CA ASP A 201 3.79 -14.32 -22.32
C ASP A 201 4.75 -13.53 -21.43
N LEU A 202 5.21 -12.36 -21.90
CA LEU A 202 5.98 -11.42 -21.08
C LEU A 202 5.20 -10.98 -19.84
N THR A 203 3.93 -10.60 -19.98
CA THR A 203 3.04 -10.22 -18.87
C THR A 203 2.92 -11.38 -17.88
N LYS A 204 2.64 -12.59 -18.37
CA LYS A 204 2.46 -13.77 -17.52
C LYS A 204 3.73 -14.12 -16.76
N GLN A 205 4.88 -14.15 -17.44
CA GLN A 205 6.18 -14.43 -16.83
C GLN A 205 6.52 -13.40 -15.75
N ALA A 206 6.34 -12.10 -16.02
CA ALA A 206 6.56 -11.05 -15.03
C ALA A 206 5.70 -11.25 -13.77
N PHE A 207 4.46 -11.74 -13.91
CA PHE A 207 3.55 -12.02 -12.80
C PHE A 207 3.93 -13.27 -11.98
N LEU A 208 4.44 -14.29 -12.66
CA LEU A 208 4.84 -15.55 -12.04
C LEU A 208 6.19 -15.40 -11.31
N ASP A 209 7.18 -14.78 -11.97
CA ASP A 209 8.54 -14.61 -11.45
C ASP A 209 8.61 -13.70 -10.22
N THR A 210 7.70 -12.73 -10.13
CA THR A 210 7.55 -11.84 -8.98
C THR A 210 6.62 -12.38 -7.90
N ARG A 211 5.95 -13.50 -8.17
CA ARG A 211 4.99 -14.16 -7.29
C ARG A 211 3.75 -13.31 -6.97
N PHE A 212 3.41 -12.33 -7.80
CA PHE A 212 2.22 -11.50 -7.62
C PHE A 212 0.90 -12.29 -7.66
N HIS A 213 0.87 -13.41 -8.38
CA HIS A 213 -0.26 -14.34 -8.39
C HIS A 213 -0.66 -14.86 -6.99
N ILE A 214 0.27 -14.87 -6.01
CA ILE A 214 -0.02 -15.29 -4.63
C ILE A 214 -1.02 -14.35 -3.96
N LEU A 215 -0.93 -13.04 -4.22
CA LEU A 215 -1.89 -12.08 -3.69
C LEU A 215 -3.29 -12.36 -4.22
N GLY A 216 -3.40 -12.53 -5.55
CA GLY A 216 -4.66 -12.85 -6.21
C GLY A 216 -5.30 -14.15 -5.69
N ALA A 217 -4.53 -15.25 -5.67
CA ALA A 217 -5.02 -16.54 -5.19
C ALA A 217 -5.43 -16.51 -3.71
N THR A 218 -4.64 -15.81 -2.86
CA THR A 218 -4.94 -15.72 -1.42
C THR A 218 -6.16 -14.85 -1.15
N LEU A 219 -6.28 -13.72 -1.86
CA LEU A 219 -7.45 -12.86 -1.77
C LEU A 219 -8.70 -13.58 -2.27
N GLY A 220 -8.61 -14.26 -3.42
CA GLY A 220 -9.69 -15.08 -3.98
C GLY A 220 -10.20 -16.15 -3.02
N LYS A 221 -9.29 -16.86 -2.34
CA LYS A 221 -9.63 -17.79 -1.26
C LYS A 221 -10.35 -17.12 -0.11
N TRP A 222 -9.83 -15.97 0.36
CA TRP A 222 -10.39 -15.25 1.50
C TRP A 222 -11.81 -14.72 1.25
N ILE A 223 -12.11 -14.30 0.02
CA ILE A 223 -13.45 -13.83 -0.37
C ILE A 223 -14.37 -14.96 -0.88
N GLY A 224 -13.90 -16.22 -0.85
CA GLY A 224 -14.70 -17.40 -1.23
C GLY A 224 -14.90 -17.59 -2.73
N THR A 225 -14.07 -16.98 -3.58
CA THR A 225 -14.16 -17.09 -5.05
C THR A 225 -13.21 -18.13 -5.65
N SER A 226 -12.21 -18.58 -4.89
CA SER A 226 -11.29 -19.65 -5.33
C SER A 226 -10.94 -20.59 -4.17
N ASN A 227 -10.39 -21.77 -4.50
CA ASN A 227 -9.89 -22.72 -3.50
C ASN A 227 -8.48 -22.38 -2.97
N GLY A 228 -7.86 -21.31 -3.50
CA GLY A 228 -6.51 -20.85 -3.17
C GLY A 228 -5.38 -21.82 -3.49
N LYS A 229 -5.63 -22.86 -4.30
CA LYS A 229 -4.61 -23.85 -4.70
C LYS A 229 -3.94 -23.52 -6.03
N GLY A 230 -4.45 -22.55 -6.77
CA GLY A 230 -3.92 -22.12 -8.06
C GLY A 230 -4.37 -20.71 -8.41
N PHE A 231 -3.71 -20.15 -9.43
CA PHE A 231 -4.06 -18.88 -10.05
C PHE A 231 -4.10 -19.09 -11.56
N PHE A 232 -5.21 -18.71 -12.19
CA PHE A 232 -5.42 -18.90 -13.62
C PHE A 232 -5.73 -17.56 -14.28
N PHE A 233 -4.89 -17.16 -15.23
CA PHE A 233 -5.00 -15.86 -15.91
C PHE A 233 -6.36 -15.61 -16.58
N TYR A 234 -7.06 -16.67 -16.98
CA TYR A 234 -8.31 -16.59 -17.74
C TYR A 234 -9.53 -17.07 -16.96
N GLU A 235 -9.39 -17.47 -15.70
CA GLU A 235 -10.53 -17.82 -14.86
C GLU A 235 -11.26 -16.55 -14.45
N VAL A 236 -12.59 -16.51 -14.58
CA VAL A 236 -13.38 -15.28 -14.38
C VAL A 236 -13.25 -14.76 -12.95
N ALA A 237 -13.19 -15.66 -11.97
CA ALA A 237 -12.96 -15.30 -10.58
C ALA A 237 -11.60 -14.61 -10.38
N ASP A 238 -10.52 -15.21 -10.88
CA ASP A 238 -9.15 -14.68 -10.75
C ASP A 238 -9.00 -13.35 -11.51
N LEU A 239 -9.63 -13.21 -12.68
CA LEU A 239 -9.70 -11.95 -13.41
C LEU A 239 -10.36 -10.84 -12.61
N LYS A 240 -11.51 -11.10 -11.97
CA LYS A 240 -12.19 -10.09 -11.13
C LYS A 240 -11.34 -9.66 -9.93
N VAL A 241 -10.66 -10.61 -9.30
CA VAL A 241 -9.71 -10.28 -8.21
C VAL A 241 -8.56 -9.44 -8.74
N GLN A 242 -8.01 -9.78 -9.90
CA GLN A 242 -6.91 -9.02 -10.49
C GLN A 242 -7.34 -7.61 -10.94
N ILE A 243 -8.56 -7.45 -11.50
CA ILE A 243 -9.15 -6.13 -11.81
C ILE A 243 -9.19 -5.28 -10.53
N PHE A 244 -9.63 -5.85 -9.41
CA PHE A 244 -9.66 -5.13 -8.14
C PHE A 244 -8.26 -4.71 -7.66
N ILE A 245 -7.27 -5.60 -7.74
CA ILE A 245 -5.88 -5.31 -7.35
C ILE A 245 -5.30 -4.19 -8.24
N ALA A 246 -5.48 -4.28 -9.56
CA ALA A 246 -5.01 -3.28 -10.51
C ALA A 246 -5.64 -1.91 -10.25
N PHE A 247 -6.96 -1.88 -10.03
CA PHE A 247 -7.69 -0.69 -9.64
C PHE A 247 -7.12 -0.07 -8.36
N ALA A 248 -6.95 -0.88 -7.30
CA ALA A 248 -6.53 -0.42 -6.00
C ALA A 248 -5.14 0.24 -6.06
N TYR A 249 -4.18 -0.40 -6.73
CA TYR A 249 -2.82 0.15 -6.88
C TYR A 249 -2.78 1.41 -7.73
N LEU A 250 -3.44 1.40 -8.90
CA LEU A 250 -3.48 2.59 -9.75
C LEU A 250 -4.14 3.76 -9.04
N TYR A 251 -5.32 3.54 -8.44
CA TYR A 251 -6.06 4.60 -7.78
C TYR A 251 -5.30 5.14 -6.56
N HIS A 252 -4.65 4.29 -5.78
CA HIS A 252 -3.79 4.72 -4.67
C HIS A 252 -2.74 5.75 -5.12
N TYR A 253 -1.99 5.45 -6.20
CA TYR A 253 -0.98 6.37 -6.72
C TYR A 253 -1.59 7.65 -7.30
N LEU A 254 -2.67 7.53 -8.10
CA LEU A 254 -3.34 8.71 -8.66
C LEU A 254 -3.97 9.59 -7.59
N ASN A 255 -4.51 8.99 -6.52
CA ASN A 255 -5.07 9.70 -5.38
C ASN A 255 -3.99 10.54 -4.68
N TRP A 256 -2.79 9.99 -4.49
CA TRP A 256 -1.64 10.76 -4.00
C TRP A 256 -1.31 11.95 -4.92
N PHE A 257 -1.10 11.68 -6.21
CA PHE A 257 -0.69 12.72 -7.17
C PHE A 257 -1.76 13.80 -7.38
N SER A 258 -3.04 13.48 -7.19
CA SER A 258 -4.14 14.45 -7.30
C SER A 258 -4.17 15.50 -6.18
N LYS A 259 -3.53 15.23 -5.03
CA LYS A 259 -3.62 16.07 -3.83
C LYS A 259 -2.63 17.24 -3.79
N THR A 260 -2.17 17.72 -4.95
CA THR A 260 -1.22 18.85 -5.04
C THR A 260 -1.76 20.13 -4.40
N THR A 261 -3.05 20.42 -4.49
CA THR A 261 -3.65 21.65 -3.94
C THR A 261 -4.08 21.52 -2.47
N VAL A 262 -4.44 20.31 -2.02
CA VAL A 262 -4.89 20.05 -0.64
C VAL A 262 -3.71 19.78 0.29
N ILE A 263 -2.81 18.89 -0.11
CA ILE A 263 -1.66 18.47 0.70
C ILE A 263 -0.41 19.30 0.37
N GLY A 264 -0.25 19.70 -0.90
CA GLY A 264 0.89 20.53 -1.29
C GLY A 264 2.23 19.81 -1.26
N TRP A 265 2.26 18.50 -1.54
CA TRP A 265 3.50 17.70 -1.44
C TRP A 265 4.66 18.25 -2.29
N HIS A 266 4.35 18.88 -3.43
CA HIS A 266 5.33 19.51 -4.30
C HIS A 266 5.99 20.76 -3.69
N LYS A 267 5.37 21.41 -2.69
CA LYS A 267 5.85 22.69 -2.15
C LYS A 267 7.19 22.57 -1.41
N GLY A 268 7.51 21.40 -0.87
CA GLY A 268 8.80 21.17 -0.21
C GLY A 268 9.86 20.49 -1.09
N LEU A 269 9.60 20.36 -2.40
CA LEU A 269 10.57 19.84 -3.36
C LEU A 269 11.47 20.97 -3.87
N THR A 270 12.73 20.97 -3.42
CA THR A 270 13.77 21.83 -3.98
C THR A 270 14.29 21.26 -5.29
N LYS A 271 14.92 22.07 -6.15
CA LYS A 271 15.54 21.60 -7.41
C LYS A 271 16.47 20.40 -7.19
N LYS A 272 17.29 20.44 -6.13
CA LYS A 272 18.18 19.33 -5.76
C LYS A 272 17.40 18.06 -5.42
N ARG A 273 16.34 18.17 -4.60
CA ARG A 273 15.49 17.03 -4.24
C ARG A 273 14.79 16.44 -5.46
N SER A 274 14.21 17.29 -6.32
CA SER A 274 13.56 16.86 -7.56
C SER A 274 14.53 16.11 -8.48
N LEU A 275 15.77 16.58 -8.61
CA LEU A 275 16.80 15.89 -9.41
C LEU A 275 17.14 14.51 -8.83
N ILE A 276 17.31 14.40 -7.50
CA ILE A 276 17.57 13.11 -6.84
C ILE A 276 16.39 12.15 -7.05
N ILE A 277 15.16 12.61 -6.86
CA ILE A 277 13.95 11.80 -7.10
C ILE A 277 13.90 11.33 -8.55
N LEU A 278 14.16 12.23 -9.51
CA LEU A 278 14.17 11.92 -10.94
C LEU A 278 15.22 10.85 -11.27
N MET A 279 16.44 10.98 -10.75
CA MET A 279 17.51 9.99 -11.00
C MET A 279 17.17 8.61 -10.42
N ILE A 280 16.69 8.55 -9.18
CA ILE A 280 16.30 7.28 -8.55
C ILE A 280 15.13 6.67 -9.32
N TRP A 281 14.11 7.46 -9.67
CA TRP A 281 12.95 7.01 -10.42
C TRP A 281 13.32 6.45 -11.80
N LEU A 282 14.15 7.15 -12.58
CA LEU A 282 14.64 6.67 -13.87
C LEU A 282 15.47 5.38 -13.73
N THR A 283 16.24 5.26 -12.65
CA THR A 283 16.97 4.02 -12.33
C THR A 283 15.99 2.87 -12.06
N CYS A 284 14.94 3.09 -11.27
CA CYS A 284 13.91 2.08 -11.04
C CYS A 284 13.24 1.63 -12.35
N ILE A 285 12.85 2.58 -13.22
CA ILE A 285 12.27 2.27 -14.53
C ILE A 285 13.23 1.43 -15.37
N ALA A 286 14.52 1.81 -15.42
CA ALA A 286 15.52 1.08 -16.17
C ALA A 286 15.67 -0.37 -15.66
N LEU A 287 15.64 -0.59 -14.33
CA LEU A 287 15.69 -1.93 -13.75
C LEU A 287 14.46 -2.77 -14.12
N PHE A 288 13.26 -2.19 -14.04
CA PHE A 288 12.02 -2.87 -14.47
C PHE A 288 12.02 -3.21 -15.97
N ALA A 289 12.51 -2.29 -16.80
CA ALA A 289 12.62 -2.50 -18.24
C ALA A 289 13.67 -3.56 -18.60
N TRP A 290 14.76 -3.66 -17.83
CA TRP A 290 15.78 -4.69 -17.99
C TRP A 290 15.25 -6.08 -17.60
N ASN A 291 14.72 -6.20 -16.38
CA ASN A 291 14.12 -7.44 -15.90
C ASN A 291 13.16 -7.11 -14.75
N TYR A 292 11.90 -7.49 -14.93
CA TYR A 292 10.85 -7.10 -14.00
C TYR A 292 11.08 -7.65 -12.58
N ARG A 293 11.62 -8.88 -12.44
CA ARG A 293 11.98 -9.47 -11.14
C ARG A 293 13.10 -8.67 -10.46
N ILE A 294 14.15 -8.30 -11.18
CA ILE A 294 15.23 -7.46 -10.64
C ILE A 294 14.67 -6.11 -10.17
N GLY A 295 13.82 -5.47 -10.99
CA GLY A 295 13.13 -4.23 -10.61
C GLY A 295 12.37 -4.35 -9.29
N ILE A 296 11.58 -5.41 -9.11
CA ILE A 296 10.88 -5.68 -7.83
C ILE A 296 11.87 -5.82 -6.68
N LEU A 297 12.85 -6.73 -6.79
CA LEU A 297 13.79 -7.00 -5.71
C LEU A 297 14.54 -5.72 -5.27
N SER A 298 14.96 -4.89 -6.24
CA SER A 298 15.67 -3.64 -5.98
C SER A 298 14.79 -2.56 -5.33
N VAL A 299 13.50 -2.49 -5.70
CA VAL A 299 12.59 -1.46 -5.18
C VAL A 299 11.95 -1.88 -3.85
N THR A 300 12.00 -3.16 -3.45
CA THR A 300 11.39 -3.65 -2.21
C THR A 300 11.73 -2.80 -0.99
N PHE A 301 12.99 -2.37 -0.82
CA PHE A 301 13.34 -1.50 0.32
C PHE A 301 12.60 -0.16 0.28
N LEU A 302 12.58 0.51 -0.86
CA LEU A 302 11.87 1.78 -1.03
C LEU A 302 10.35 1.60 -0.88
N SER A 303 9.82 0.50 -1.40
CA SER A 303 8.42 0.10 -1.26
C SER A 303 8.06 -0.23 0.19
N THR A 304 8.94 -0.81 0.99
CA THR A 304 8.60 -1.09 2.40
C THR A 304 8.81 0.14 3.27
N LEU A 305 9.85 0.93 2.97
CA LEU A 305 10.16 2.15 3.71
C LEU A 305 8.99 3.13 3.68
N HIS A 306 8.40 3.41 2.51
CA HIS A 306 7.28 4.36 2.44
C HIS A 306 6.09 3.87 3.29
N ILE A 307 5.71 2.60 3.19
CA ILE A 307 4.64 2.00 4.00
C ILE A 307 4.92 2.21 5.50
N PHE A 308 6.14 1.88 5.94
CA PHE A 308 6.47 1.92 7.37
C PHE A 308 6.48 3.33 7.93
N VAL A 309 7.00 4.30 7.15
CA VAL A 309 7.02 5.70 7.59
C VAL A 309 5.66 6.40 7.43
N GLU A 310 4.73 5.82 6.67
CA GLU A 310 3.35 6.29 6.54
C GLU A 310 2.43 5.71 7.64
N PHE A 311 2.77 4.59 8.28
CA PHE A 311 1.95 4.02 9.35
C PHE A 311 1.56 5.00 10.47
N PRO A 312 2.42 5.91 10.96
CA PRO A 312 1.98 6.92 11.93
C PRO A 312 0.87 7.84 11.39
N LEU A 313 0.92 8.22 10.12
CA LEU A 313 -0.15 8.99 9.47
C LEU A 313 -1.45 8.18 9.42
N ASN A 314 -1.38 6.89 9.10
CA ASN A 314 -2.53 6.00 9.10
C ASN A 314 -3.17 5.91 10.50
N MET A 315 -2.35 5.81 11.55
CA MET A 315 -2.79 5.80 12.95
C MET A 315 -3.42 7.13 13.37
N VAL A 316 -2.83 8.27 12.96
CA VAL A 316 -3.41 9.60 13.19
C VAL A 316 -4.77 9.72 12.52
N SER A 317 -4.90 9.25 11.27
CA SER A 317 -6.16 9.29 10.52
C SER A 317 -7.25 8.47 11.22
N ILE A 318 -6.93 7.25 11.65
CA ILE A 318 -7.85 6.39 12.43
C ILE A 318 -8.29 7.08 13.72
N ARG A 319 -7.33 7.61 14.51
CA ARG A 319 -7.62 8.32 15.76
C ARG A 319 -8.57 9.50 15.53
N SER A 320 -8.30 10.31 14.50
CA SER A 320 -9.11 11.49 14.20
C SER A 320 -10.51 11.15 13.71
N ILE A 321 -10.67 10.10 12.89
CA ILE A 321 -11.99 9.61 12.47
C ILE A 321 -12.80 9.17 13.69
N ALA A 322 -12.20 8.37 14.57
CA ALA A 322 -12.84 7.89 15.79
C ALA A 322 -13.31 9.04 16.70
N GLN A 323 -12.50 10.09 16.85
CA GLN A 323 -12.85 11.30 17.62
C GLN A 323 -14.04 12.05 17.01
N VAL A 324 -14.07 12.23 15.69
CA VAL A 324 -15.17 12.93 15.01
C VAL A 324 -16.49 12.16 15.14
N ILE A 325 -16.45 10.84 14.97
CA ILE A 325 -17.63 9.98 15.13
C ILE A 325 -18.11 9.99 16.59
N GLY A 326 -17.20 9.82 17.55
CA GLY A 326 -17.52 9.85 18.98
C GLY A 326 -18.19 11.15 19.43
N HIS A 327 -17.68 12.30 18.98
CA HIS A 327 -18.29 13.60 19.30
C HIS A 327 -19.69 13.75 18.70
N ARG A 328 -19.93 13.27 17.47
CA ARG A 328 -21.24 13.36 16.83
C ARG A 328 -22.30 12.51 17.54
N VAL A 329 -21.92 11.31 17.98
CA VAL A 329 -22.80 10.44 18.78
C VAL A 329 -23.17 11.12 20.09
N GLN A 330 -22.20 11.69 20.81
CA GLN A 330 -22.46 12.39 22.08
C GLN A 330 -23.41 13.59 21.93
N THR A 331 -23.26 14.38 20.86
CA THR A 331 -24.15 15.53 20.59
C THR A 331 -25.56 15.13 20.14
N GLN A 332 -25.77 13.93 19.62
CA GLN A 332 -27.10 13.42 19.24
C GLN A 332 -27.82 12.73 20.40
N THR A 333 -27.09 12.32 21.44
CA THR A 333 -27.63 11.68 22.65
C THR A 333 -27.89 12.64 23.82
N GLN A 334 -27.58 13.93 23.66
CA GLN A 334 -27.99 14.95 24.63
C GLN A 334 -29.41 15.44 24.24
N PRO A 335 -30.40 15.32 25.15
CA PRO A 335 -31.79 15.68 24.88
C PRO A 335 -32.02 17.17 24.65
#